data_AF-D4BFM3-F1
#
_entry.id   AF-D4BFM3-F1
#
_cell.length_a   1.000
_cell.length_b   1.000
_cell.length_c   1.000
_cell.angle_alpha   90.00
_cell.angle_beta   90.00
_cell.angle_gamma   90.00
#
_symmetry.space_group_name_H-M   'P 1'
#
loop_
_entity.id
_entity.type
_entity.pdbx_description
1 polymer ?
#
loop_
_entity_poly.entity_id
_entity_poly.type
_entity_poly.pdbx_seq_one_letter_code
_entity_poly.pdbx_strand_id
1 'polypeptide(L)'
;MLRHDVPVRPDLDRIAYDHGFDFHIIDDEIYWDESRAYRFTLRQVEEQIEKPTAELHQMCLDVVERAVKDEQIMQQLAIPPLYWDVIAESWRDRDPSLYGRMDFVWCGNNAPVKLLEYNADTPTSLYESAYFQWLWLEDARRSGAIPRDADQYNAIQERLISRFAELYSPEPFYFCCCEDTDEDRSTVLYLQDCAQQAGQESRFIYVEELGLGVGGVLTDLDDNVIRRAFKLYPLEWMMRDENGPLLRHRREQWVEPLWKSVLSNKGLMPLLWRFFPNHPNLLPAWFDGETPQIAAGESYVRKPIFSREGGNVTIFNGQQQVVEHAEGDYAEEPMIYQAFQPLPHFGDSYTLIGSWIVDDEACGMGIREDNTLITKDTSRFIPHYIAG
;
A
#
# COMPACT_ATOMS: atom_id res chain seq x y z
N MET A 1 -6.72 12.28 16.36
CA MET A 1 -7.68 11.27 15.87
C MET A 1 -8.88 11.13 16.81
N LEU A 2 -10.07 11.55 16.38
CA LEU A 2 -11.33 11.42 17.12
C LEU A 2 -12.39 10.72 16.26
N ARG A 3 -12.86 9.55 16.67
CA ARG A 3 -13.97 8.84 16.03
C ARG A 3 -15.31 9.38 16.52
N HIS A 4 -16.28 9.53 15.63
CA HIS A 4 -17.65 9.92 15.96
C HIS A 4 -18.62 9.35 14.94
N ASP A 5 -19.87 9.16 15.37
CA ASP A 5 -20.93 8.66 14.51
C ASP A 5 -21.43 9.78 13.59
N VAL A 6 -21.75 9.42 12.36
CA VAL A 6 -22.35 10.31 11.36
C VAL A 6 -23.51 9.59 10.66
N PRO A 7 -24.56 10.30 10.20
CA PRO A 7 -25.63 9.67 9.47
C PRO A 7 -25.13 9.09 8.14
N VAL A 8 -25.42 7.82 7.88
CA VAL A 8 -25.22 7.18 6.57
C VAL A 8 -26.04 7.92 5.52
N ARG A 9 -25.48 8.14 4.32
CA ARG A 9 -26.19 8.78 3.22
C ARG A 9 -27.40 7.93 2.82
N PRO A 10 -28.62 8.50 2.73
CA PRO A 10 -29.83 7.74 2.45
C PRO A 10 -29.85 6.93 1.16
N ASP A 11 -29.03 7.31 0.17
CA ASP A 11 -28.94 6.67 -1.15
C ASP A 11 -27.55 6.06 -1.40
N LEU A 12 -26.84 5.61 -0.35
CA LEU A 12 -25.47 5.11 -0.45
C LEU A 12 -25.28 4.07 -1.56
N ASP A 13 -26.14 3.05 -1.62
CA ASP A 13 -26.04 1.99 -2.64
C ASP A 13 -26.11 2.55 -4.07
N ARG A 14 -26.99 3.54 -4.29
CA ARG A 14 -27.11 4.22 -5.59
C ARG A 14 -25.89 5.08 -5.87
N ILE A 15 -25.40 5.82 -4.88
CA ILE A 15 -24.18 6.64 -5.01
C ILE A 15 -22.98 5.75 -5.34
N ALA A 16 -22.81 4.64 -4.64
CA ALA A 16 -21.76 3.67 -4.91
C ALA A 16 -21.85 3.14 -6.34
N TYR A 17 -23.03 2.68 -6.77
CA TYR A 17 -23.27 2.20 -8.12
C TYR A 17 -22.98 3.27 -9.20
N ASP A 18 -23.51 4.49 -9.03
CA ASP A 18 -23.35 5.59 -10.00
C ASP A 18 -21.87 6.01 -10.17
N HIS A 19 -21.03 5.71 -9.18
CA HIS A 19 -19.60 6.01 -9.17
C HIS A 19 -18.69 4.79 -9.40
N GLY A 20 -19.26 3.61 -9.67
CA GLY A 20 -18.53 2.38 -10.00
C GLY A 20 -17.87 1.71 -8.78
N PHE A 21 -18.42 1.90 -7.58
CA PHE A 21 -17.97 1.24 -6.36
C PHE A 21 -18.79 -0.03 -6.07
N ASP A 22 -18.55 -1.07 -6.86
CA ASP A 22 -19.37 -2.28 -6.87
C ASP A 22 -19.16 -3.20 -5.65
N PHE A 23 -18.07 -3.00 -4.88
CA PHE A 23 -17.66 -3.82 -3.73
C PHE A 23 -17.71 -3.06 -2.39
N HIS A 24 -18.55 -2.02 -2.28
CA HIS A 24 -18.77 -1.31 -1.01
C HIS A 24 -19.40 -2.20 0.09
N ILE A 25 -19.90 -3.38 -0.29
CA ILE A 25 -20.27 -4.53 0.56
C ILE A 25 -19.50 -5.74 0.01
N ILE A 26 -18.84 -6.50 0.88
CA ILE A 26 -18.09 -7.72 0.54
C ILE A 26 -18.64 -8.86 1.37
N ASP A 27 -19.00 -9.99 0.75
CA ASP A 27 -19.55 -11.18 1.42
C ASP A 27 -20.74 -10.88 2.37
N ASP A 28 -21.66 -10.00 1.93
CA ASP A 28 -22.80 -9.48 2.72
C ASP A 28 -22.41 -8.66 3.96
N GLU A 29 -21.12 -8.32 4.13
CA GLU A 29 -20.60 -7.48 5.19
C GLU A 29 -20.26 -6.08 4.68
N ILE A 30 -20.45 -5.07 5.53
CA ILE A 30 -20.14 -3.67 5.19
C ILE A 30 -18.63 -3.54 5.00
N TYR A 31 -18.20 -3.10 3.81
CA TYR A 31 -16.81 -2.72 3.56
C TYR A 31 -16.63 -1.21 3.69
N TRP A 32 -17.43 -0.39 2.98
CA TRP A 32 -17.46 1.05 3.19
C TRP A 32 -18.38 1.43 4.36
N ASP A 33 -17.80 1.78 5.51
CA ASP A 33 -18.56 2.14 6.72
C ASP A 33 -18.53 3.66 6.96
N GLU A 34 -19.49 4.37 6.36
CA GLU A 34 -19.74 5.79 6.62
C GLU A 34 -20.75 6.05 7.74
N SER A 35 -21.07 5.07 8.60
CA SER A 35 -21.84 5.32 9.84
C SER A 35 -21.00 6.04 10.90
N ARG A 36 -19.70 6.12 10.66
CA ARG A 36 -18.67 6.70 11.52
C ARG A 36 -17.68 7.47 10.66
N ALA A 37 -17.03 8.47 11.24
CA ALA A 37 -15.97 9.21 10.60
C ALA A 37 -14.87 9.57 11.60
N TYR A 38 -13.66 9.75 11.09
CA TYR A 38 -12.51 10.18 11.89
C TYR A 38 -12.20 11.66 11.66
N ARG A 39 -12.23 12.42 12.75
CA ARG A 39 -11.79 13.82 12.75
C ARG A 39 -10.34 13.94 13.17
N PHE A 40 -9.58 14.69 12.38
CA PHE A 40 -8.23 15.15 12.70
C PHE A 40 -8.21 16.69 12.75
N THR A 41 -7.25 17.27 13.46
CA THR A 41 -6.89 18.68 13.26
C THR A 41 -5.86 18.77 12.15
N LEU A 42 -5.74 19.92 11.49
CA LEU A 42 -4.73 20.11 10.44
C LEU A 42 -3.33 19.80 10.95
N ARG A 43 -3.01 20.29 12.16
CA ARG A 43 -1.75 20.02 12.85
C ARG A 43 -1.49 18.52 13.06
N GLN A 44 -2.52 17.72 13.36
CA GLN A 44 -2.36 16.27 13.51
C GLN A 44 -1.97 15.61 12.18
N VAL A 45 -2.58 16.03 11.08
CA VAL A 45 -2.23 15.55 9.74
C VAL A 45 -0.80 15.94 9.41
N GLU A 46 -0.48 17.24 9.45
CA GLU A 46 0.83 17.76 9.03
C GLU A 46 1.98 17.19 9.88
N GLU A 47 1.85 17.22 11.21
CA GLU A 47 2.96 16.86 12.11
C GLU A 47 3.10 15.35 12.35
N GLN A 48 2.00 14.58 12.31
CA GLN A 48 2.01 13.17 12.72
C GLN A 48 1.78 12.20 11.56
N ILE A 49 1.32 12.65 10.39
CA ILE A 49 1.02 11.78 9.26
C ILE A 49 1.84 12.20 8.04
N GLU A 50 1.58 13.38 7.47
CA GLU A 50 2.23 13.84 6.23
C GLU A 50 3.75 13.93 6.37
N LYS A 51 4.26 14.68 7.36
CA LYS A 51 5.70 14.83 7.55
C LYS A 51 6.41 13.51 7.84
N PRO A 52 5.95 12.64 8.77
CA PRO A 52 6.56 11.32 8.96
C PRO A 52 6.49 10.43 7.73
N THR A 53 5.42 10.50 6.92
CA THR A 53 5.32 9.73 5.67
C THR A 53 6.42 10.13 4.71
N ALA A 54 6.61 11.43 4.49
CA ALA A 54 7.67 11.94 3.62
C ALA A 54 9.07 11.60 4.12
N GLU A 55 9.32 11.74 5.43
CA GLU A 55 10.61 11.40 6.06
C GLU A 55 10.92 9.90 5.94
N LEU A 56 9.96 9.04 6.28
CA LEU A 56 10.11 7.60 6.18
C LEU A 56 10.28 7.14 4.73
N HIS A 57 9.63 7.78 3.75
CA HIS A 57 9.81 7.47 2.34
C HIS A 57 11.26 7.69 1.91
N GLN A 58 11.85 8.84 2.28
CA GLN A 58 13.27 9.10 1.99
C GLN A 58 14.20 8.09 2.69
N MET A 59 13.90 7.70 3.93
CA MET A 59 14.64 6.64 4.61
C MET A 59 14.52 5.29 3.88
N CYS A 60 13.36 4.99 3.30
CA CYS A 60 13.14 3.79 2.51
C CYS A 60 13.99 3.82 1.22
N LEU A 61 14.05 4.95 0.52
CA LEU A 61 14.93 5.12 -0.64
C LEU A 61 16.41 4.97 -0.29
N ASP A 62 16.83 5.46 0.90
CA ASP A 62 18.18 5.22 1.43
C ASP A 62 18.46 3.73 1.68
N VAL A 63 17.46 2.93 2.05
CA VAL A 63 17.58 1.46 2.13
C VAL A 63 17.80 0.87 0.74
N VAL A 64 17.07 1.32 -0.29
CA VAL A 64 17.25 0.86 -1.67
C VAL A 64 18.68 1.11 -2.15
N GLU A 65 19.19 2.34 -1.97
CA GLU A 65 20.55 2.74 -2.34
C GLU A 65 21.64 1.88 -1.69
N ARG A 66 21.38 1.35 -0.49
CA ARG A 66 22.26 0.41 0.21
C ARG A 66 22.08 -1.03 -0.29
N ALA A 67 20.84 -1.48 -0.40
CA ALA A 67 20.49 -2.85 -0.76
C ALA A 67 21.05 -3.24 -2.13
N VAL A 68 20.91 -2.37 -3.14
CA VAL A 68 21.39 -2.62 -4.51
C VAL A 68 22.92 -2.73 -4.63
N LYS A 69 23.66 -2.49 -3.55
CA LYS A 69 25.13 -2.58 -3.49
C LYS A 69 25.63 -3.65 -2.52
N ASP A 70 24.71 -4.37 -1.87
CA ASP A 70 25.03 -5.33 -0.81
C ASP A 70 24.21 -6.62 -1.01
N GLU A 71 24.87 -7.64 -1.55
CA GLU A 71 24.29 -8.96 -1.76
C GLU A 71 23.74 -9.58 -0.47
N GLN A 72 24.32 -9.27 0.70
CA GLN A 72 23.81 -9.80 1.98
C GLN A 72 22.44 -9.20 2.30
N ILE A 73 22.24 -7.90 2.04
CA ILE A 73 20.93 -7.27 2.21
C ILE A 73 19.92 -7.88 1.23
N MET A 74 20.29 -8.04 -0.03
CA MET A 74 19.41 -8.64 -1.05
C MET A 74 19.01 -10.08 -0.68
N GLN A 75 19.94 -10.84 -0.10
CA GLN A 75 19.69 -12.20 0.39
C GLN A 75 18.79 -12.21 1.63
N GLN A 76 18.96 -11.27 2.57
CA GLN A 76 18.07 -11.10 3.73
C GLN A 76 16.64 -10.74 3.31
N LEU A 77 16.48 -10.00 2.22
CA LEU A 77 15.19 -9.66 1.61
C LEU A 77 14.59 -10.82 0.80
N ALA A 78 15.25 -11.99 0.74
CA ALA A 78 14.82 -13.14 -0.05
C ALA A 78 14.58 -12.83 -1.54
N ILE A 79 15.28 -11.82 -2.08
CA ILE A 79 15.23 -11.47 -3.50
C ILE A 79 16.14 -12.45 -4.25
N PRO A 80 15.67 -13.15 -5.31
CA PRO A 80 16.49 -14.12 -6.01
C PRO A 80 17.73 -13.49 -6.67
N PRO A 81 18.93 -14.09 -6.55
CA PRO A 81 20.17 -13.56 -7.14
C PRO A 81 20.10 -13.29 -8.64
N LEU A 82 19.22 -14.00 -9.33
CA LEU A 82 18.94 -13.82 -10.75
C LEU A 82 18.56 -12.36 -11.11
N TYR A 83 17.96 -11.61 -10.18
CA TYR A 83 17.41 -10.28 -10.44
C TYR A 83 18.23 -9.13 -9.82
N TRP A 84 19.29 -9.40 -9.05
CA TRP A 84 20.01 -8.36 -8.32
C TRP A 84 20.58 -7.26 -9.23
N ASP A 85 21.25 -7.66 -10.32
CA ASP A 85 21.83 -6.71 -11.27
C ASP A 85 20.76 -5.81 -11.90
N VAL A 86 19.63 -6.36 -12.32
CA VAL A 86 18.57 -5.57 -12.98
C VAL A 86 17.77 -4.69 -12.03
N ILE A 87 17.69 -5.07 -10.75
CA ILE A 87 17.15 -4.21 -9.68
C ILE A 87 18.11 -3.02 -9.46
N ALA A 88 19.42 -3.28 -9.41
CA ALA A 88 20.42 -2.23 -9.29
C ALA A 88 20.45 -1.29 -10.50
N GLU A 89 20.31 -1.83 -11.72
CA GLU A 89 20.15 -1.05 -12.95
C GLU A 89 18.87 -0.21 -12.92
N SER A 90 17.74 -0.79 -12.53
CA SER A 90 16.45 -0.10 -12.40
C SER A 90 16.54 1.11 -11.46
N TRP A 91 17.23 0.95 -10.33
CA TRP A 91 17.49 2.04 -9.39
C TRP A 91 18.43 3.11 -9.97
N ARG A 92 19.56 2.69 -10.55
CA ARG A 92 20.57 3.60 -11.15
C ARG A 92 19.97 4.43 -12.29
N ASP A 93 19.15 3.80 -13.12
CA ASP A 93 18.52 4.41 -14.28
C ASP A 93 17.29 5.26 -13.89
N ARG A 94 16.90 5.21 -12.60
CA ARG A 94 15.73 5.91 -12.02
C ARG A 94 14.44 5.55 -12.73
N ASP A 95 14.19 4.25 -12.87
CA ASP A 95 12.93 3.78 -13.40
C ASP A 95 11.76 4.36 -12.59
N PRO A 96 10.70 4.83 -13.28
CA PRO A 96 9.67 5.64 -12.65
C PRO A 96 8.79 4.84 -11.70
N SER A 97 8.58 5.39 -10.51
CA SER A 97 7.54 4.97 -9.57
C SER A 97 6.22 5.72 -9.79
N LEU A 98 5.11 5.11 -9.33
CA LEU A 98 3.79 5.73 -9.33
C LEU A 98 3.28 6.05 -7.92
N TYR A 99 3.13 5.07 -7.04
CA TYR A 99 2.45 5.24 -5.76
C TYR A 99 2.83 4.18 -4.70
N GLY A 100 2.42 4.40 -3.45
CA GLY A 100 2.70 3.51 -2.34
C GLY A 100 1.82 3.84 -1.13
N ARG A 101 1.62 2.88 -0.21
CA ARG A 101 0.86 3.07 1.03
C ARG A 101 1.62 2.59 2.24
N MET A 102 1.91 3.51 3.17
CA MET A 102 2.49 3.19 4.47
C MET A 102 1.40 2.95 5.51
N ASP A 103 1.49 1.84 6.21
CA ASP A 103 0.50 1.49 7.23
C ASP A 103 1.02 1.90 8.62
N PHE A 104 0.25 2.75 9.30
CA PHE A 104 0.62 3.39 10.56
C PHE A 104 -0.32 3.02 11.71
N VAL A 105 0.28 2.90 12.89
CA VAL A 105 -0.43 2.95 14.18
C VAL A 105 -0.46 4.37 14.70
N TRP A 106 -1.66 4.87 15.03
CA TRP A 106 -1.80 6.12 15.78
C TRP A 106 -1.51 5.89 17.27
N CYS A 107 -0.50 6.57 17.83
CA CYS A 107 -0.09 6.37 19.23
C CYS A 107 -0.64 7.41 20.22
N GLY A 108 -1.58 8.25 19.78
CA GLY A 108 -2.17 9.33 20.59
C GLY A 108 -1.63 10.70 20.21
N ASN A 109 -2.33 11.76 20.64
CA ASN A 109 -2.16 13.12 20.11
C ASN A 109 -0.76 13.75 20.29
N ASN A 110 0.05 13.23 21.22
CA ASN A 110 1.37 13.76 21.56
C ASN A 110 2.48 12.71 21.33
N ALA A 111 2.20 11.67 20.53
CA ALA A 111 3.13 10.59 20.26
C ALA A 111 3.27 10.41 18.74
N PRO A 112 4.48 10.11 18.23
CA PRO A 112 4.68 9.81 16.82
C PRO A 112 3.90 8.55 16.42
N VAL A 113 3.36 8.53 15.20
CA VAL A 113 2.81 7.31 14.61
C VAL A 113 3.90 6.26 14.43
N LYS A 114 3.53 4.98 14.41
CA LYS A 114 4.47 3.86 14.23
C LYS A 114 4.24 3.14 12.92
N LEU A 115 5.28 3.03 12.10
CA LEU A 115 5.26 2.31 10.82
C LEU A 115 5.16 0.80 11.06
N LEU A 116 4.15 0.16 10.48
CA LEU A 116 3.97 -1.29 10.50
C LEU A 116 4.58 -1.96 9.27
N GLU A 117 4.35 -1.36 8.09
CA GLU A 117 4.87 -1.82 6.80
C GLU A 117 4.72 -0.73 5.73
N TYR A 118 5.35 -0.96 4.57
CA TYR A 118 5.22 -0.13 3.38
C TYR A 118 4.79 -0.99 2.19
N ASN A 119 3.54 -0.84 1.76
CA ASN A 119 2.98 -1.47 0.57
C ASN A 119 3.36 -0.61 -0.66
N ALA A 120 4.54 -0.85 -1.23
CA ALA A 120 5.12 0.03 -2.25
C ALA A 120 4.89 -0.43 -3.70
N ASP A 121 4.46 -1.67 -3.95
CA ASP A 121 4.30 -2.27 -5.28
C ASP A 121 2.82 -2.37 -5.70
N THR A 122 1.98 -3.01 -4.87
CA THR A 122 0.57 -3.26 -5.19
C THR A 122 -0.42 -2.87 -4.07
N PRO A 123 -0.39 -1.63 -3.54
CA PRO A 123 -1.35 -1.23 -2.52
C PRO A 123 -2.76 -1.03 -3.11
N THR A 124 -3.76 -1.63 -2.46
CA THR A 124 -5.20 -1.47 -2.75
C THR A 124 -5.85 -0.39 -1.86
N SER A 125 -7.18 -0.27 -1.86
CA SER A 125 -7.95 0.80 -1.18
C SER A 125 -7.68 2.21 -1.72
N LEU A 126 -7.12 2.32 -2.92
CA LEU A 126 -6.72 3.58 -3.53
C LEU A 126 -7.94 4.39 -3.94
N TYR A 127 -8.93 3.76 -4.57
CA TYR A 127 -10.13 4.42 -5.08
C TYR A 127 -10.97 5.03 -3.94
N GLU A 128 -11.11 4.28 -2.85
CA GLU A 128 -11.81 4.66 -1.63
C GLU A 128 -11.13 5.86 -0.98
N SER A 129 -9.79 5.81 -0.93
CA SER A 129 -8.96 6.87 -0.36
C SER A 129 -8.90 8.11 -1.23
N ALA A 130 -8.83 7.98 -2.55
CA ALA A 130 -8.61 9.11 -3.44
C ALA A 130 -9.92 9.80 -3.85
N TYR A 131 -10.96 9.01 -4.13
CA TYR A 131 -12.17 9.51 -4.78
C TYR A 131 -13.42 9.36 -3.90
N PHE A 132 -13.74 8.15 -3.44
CA PHE A 132 -15.03 7.92 -2.79
C PHE A 132 -15.17 8.66 -1.45
N GLN A 133 -14.08 8.76 -0.66
CA GLN A 133 -14.11 9.59 0.56
C GLN A 133 -14.22 11.09 0.29
N TRP A 134 -13.79 11.57 -0.87
CA TRP A 134 -13.96 12.97 -1.25
C TRP A 134 -15.44 13.26 -1.61
N LEU A 135 -16.09 12.34 -2.31
CA LEU A 135 -17.54 12.40 -2.54
C LEU A 135 -18.31 12.43 -1.21
N TRP A 136 -17.94 11.55 -0.28
CA TRP A 136 -18.51 11.56 1.07
C TRP A 136 -18.31 12.90 1.77
N LEU A 137 -17.11 13.48 1.72
CA LEU A 137 -16.79 14.77 2.36
C LEU A 137 -17.71 15.87 1.84
N GLU A 138 -17.86 15.98 0.52
CA GLU A 138 -18.70 16.99 -0.13
C GLU A 138 -20.17 16.86 0.31
N ASP A 139 -20.73 15.65 0.30
CA ASP A 139 -22.11 15.39 0.73
C ASP A 139 -22.30 15.62 2.24
N ALA A 140 -21.35 15.21 3.06
CA ALA A 140 -21.36 15.40 4.50
C ALA A 140 -21.32 16.89 4.88
N ARG A 141 -20.54 17.71 4.15
CA ARG A 141 -20.53 19.18 4.30
C ARG A 141 -21.85 19.80 3.88
N ARG A 142 -22.42 19.37 2.75
CA ARG A 142 -23.70 19.89 2.22
C ARG A 142 -24.88 19.59 3.12
N SER A 143 -24.95 18.37 3.64
CA SER A 143 -25.99 17.92 4.58
C SER A 143 -25.84 18.52 5.97
N GLY A 144 -24.63 18.99 6.33
CA GLY A 144 -24.31 19.48 7.66
C GLY A 144 -24.01 18.36 8.67
N ALA A 145 -23.72 17.14 8.20
CA ALA A 145 -23.25 16.04 9.03
C ALA A 145 -21.86 16.33 9.63
N ILE A 146 -21.04 17.09 8.92
CA ILE A 146 -19.75 17.62 9.39
C ILE A 146 -19.67 19.15 9.19
N PRO A 147 -18.69 19.85 9.80
CA PRO A 147 -18.53 21.29 9.62
C PRO A 147 -18.42 21.69 8.15
N ARG A 148 -19.03 22.83 7.78
CA ARG A 148 -19.05 23.31 6.39
C ARG A 148 -17.67 23.68 5.86
N ASP A 149 -16.75 24.03 6.73
CA ASP A 149 -15.36 24.35 6.46
C ASP A 149 -14.42 23.16 6.70
N ALA A 150 -14.96 21.96 6.94
CA ALA A 150 -14.15 20.76 7.02
C ALA A 150 -13.36 20.54 5.73
N ASP A 151 -12.12 20.10 5.88
CA ASP A 151 -11.20 19.78 4.81
C ASP A 151 -10.86 18.28 4.85
N GLN A 152 -10.03 17.78 3.94
CA GLN A 152 -9.58 16.40 3.92
C GLN A 152 -8.15 16.31 3.41
N TYR A 153 -7.30 15.57 4.12
CA TYR A 153 -5.98 15.23 3.61
C TYR A 153 -6.11 14.19 2.50
N ASN A 154 -6.38 14.67 1.29
CA ASN A 154 -6.59 13.86 0.10
C ASN A 154 -6.32 14.71 -1.16
N ALA A 155 -5.08 14.64 -1.64
CA ALA A 155 -4.66 15.16 -2.94
C ALA A 155 -4.25 14.02 -3.90
N ILE A 156 -4.67 12.78 -3.59
CA ILE A 156 -4.13 11.58 -4.23
C ILE A 156 -4.45 11.58 -5.73
N GLN A 157 -5.69 11.90 -6.10
CA GLN A 157 -6.10 11.93 -7.51
C GLN A 157 -5.34 13.00 -8.30
N GLU A 158 -5.26 14.21 -7.78
CA GLU A 158 -4.55 15.31 -8.44
C GLU A 158 -3.07 14.99 -8.63
N ARG A 159 -2.44 14.34 -7.63
CA ARG A 159 -1.05 13.90 -7.72
C ARG A 159 -0.86 12.76 -8.69
N LEU A 160 -1.77 11.78 -8.75
CA LEU A 160 -1.73 10.69 -9.73
C LEU A 160 -1.84 11.23 -11.16
N ILE A 161 -2.80 12.12 -11.43
CA ILE A 161 -2.96 12.74 -12.76
C ILE A 161 -1.69 13.53 -13.13
N SER A 162 -1.16 14.31 -12.19
CA SER A 162 0.10 15.06 -12.40
C SER A 162 1.25 14.11 -12.70
N ARG A 163 1.37 13.01 -11.95
CA ARG A 163 2.41 12.01 -12.16
C ARG A 163 2.26 11.31 -13.51
N PHE A 164 1.06 10.91 -13.92
CA PHE A 164 0.86 10.34 -15.25
C PHE A 164 1.19 11.33 -16.37
N ALA A 165 0.97 12.63 -16.16
CA ALA A 165 1.37 13.67 -17.12
C ALA A 165 2.89 13.77 -17.25
N GLU A 166 3.64 13.63 -16.14
CA GLU A 166 5.11 13.53 -16.17
C GLU A 166 5.60 12.26 -16.86
N LEU A 167 4.88 11.15 -16.68
CA LEU A 167 5.17 9.85 -17.30
C LEU A 167 4.65 9.71 -18.73
N TYR A 168 4.07 10.76 -19.31
CA TYR A 168 3.42 10.72 -20.61
C TYR A 168 4.37 10.22 -21.71
N SER A 169 3.83 9.34 -22.57
CA SER A 169 4.47 8.88 -23.79
C SER A 169 3.43 8.74 -24.91
N PRO A 170 3.82 8.91 -26.18
CA PRO A 170 2.93 8.58 -27.31
C PRO A 170 2.64 7.07 -27.43
N GLU A 171 3.45 6.22 -26.80
CA GLU A 171 3.19 4.77 -26.75
C GLU A 171 2.03 4.48 -25.79
N PRO A 172 1.15 3.51 -26.09
CA PRO A 172 0.09 3.09 -25.17
C PRO A 172 0.65 2.62 -23.83
N PHE A 173 -0.02 2.98 -22.74
CA PHE A 173 0.28 2.50 -21.40
C PHE A 173 -0.70 1.41 -21.03
N TYR A 174 -0.22 0.17 -20.90
CA TYR A 174 -1.05 -0.96 -20.50
C TYR A 174 -1.25 -0.96 -18.98
N PHE A 175 -2.38 -1.48 -18.54
CA PHE A 175 -2.70 -1.66 -17.14
C PHE A 175 -3.18 -3.09 -16.94
N CYS A 176 -2.58 -3.77 -15.96
CA CYS A 176 -2.78 -5.21 -15.76
C CYS A 176 -3.18 -5.54 -14.32
N CYS A 177 -4.06 -6.53 -14.16
CA CYS A 177 -4.38 -7.23 -12.91
C CYS A 177 -4.72 -8.69 -13.22
N CYS A 178 -4.94 -9.50 -12.18
CA CYS A 178 -5.51 -10.84 -12.33
C CYS A 178 -6.98 -10.79 -12.79
N GLU A 179 -7.48 -11.88 -13.38
CA GLU A 179 -8.87 -11.98 -13.85
C GLU A 179 -9.90 -12.12 -12.71
N ASP A 180 -9.52 -12.82 -11.64
CA ASP A 180 -10.46 -13.30 -10.60
C ASP A 180 -10.70 -12.29 -9.44
N THR A 181 -10.36 -11.01 -9.61
CA THR A 181 -10.44 -10.00 -8.53
C THR A 181 -11.10 -8.69 -8.96
N ASP A 182 -12.37 -8.49 -8.56
CA ASP A 182 -13.14 -7.29 -8.88
C ASP A 182 -12.54 -6.00 -8.26
N GLU A 183 -11.98 -6.10 -7.04
CA GLU A 183 -11.28 -4.98 -6.37
C GLU A 183 -10.05 -4.54 -7.17
N ASP A 184 -9.24 -5.49 -7.64
CA ASP A 184 -8.05 -5.18 -8.43
C ASP A 184 -8.44 -4.55 -9.76
N ARG A 185 -9.46 -5.10 -10.43
CA ARG A 185 -9.95 -4.52 -11.69
C ARG A 185 -10.43 -3.09 -11.49
N SER A 186 -11.11 -2.81 -10.39
CA SER A 186 -11.60 -1.48 -10.02
C SER A 186 -10.46 -0.51 -9.71
N THR A 187 -9.46 -0.95 -8.94
CA THR A 187 -8.24 -0.18 -8.65
C THR A 187 -7.50 0.17 -9.95
N VAL A 188 -7.33 -0.82 -10.83
CA VAL A 188 -6.72 -0.62 -12.14
C VAL A 188 -7.54 0.33 -13.00
N LEU A 189 -8.86 0.19 -13.04
CA LEU A 189 -9.74 1.07 -13.82
C LEU A 189 -9.64 2.52 -13.34
N TYR A 190 -9.58 2.74 -12.03
CA TYR A 190 -9.36 4.07 -11.45
C TYR A 190 -8.02 4.68 -11.88
N LEU A 191 -6.94 3.90 -11.88
CA LEU A 191 -5.63 4.35 -12.36
C LEU A 191 -5.64 4.64 -13.87
N GLN A 192 -6.37 3.84 -14.66
CA GLN A 192 -6.57 4.10 -16.09
C GLN A 192 -7.27 5.44 -16.32
N ASP A 193 -8.32 5.74 -15.55
CA ASP A 193 -9.02 7.02 -15.64
C ASP A 193 -8.10 8.20 -15.30
N CYS A 194 -7.29 8.09 -14.23
CA CYS A 194 -6.28 9.11 -13.90
C CYS A 194 -5.27 9.33 -15.05
N ALA A 195 -4.80 8.26 -15.68
CA ALA A 195 -3.88 8.35 -16.81
C ALA A 195 -4.54 8.97 -18.05
N GLN A 196 -5.80 8.63 -18.35
CA GLN A 196 -6.56 9.23 -19.45
C GLN A 196 -6.80 10.73 -19.22
N GLN A 197 -7.11 11.15 -17.99
CA GLN A 197 -7.21 12.57 -17.63
C GLN A 197 -5.88 13.32 -17.83
N ALA A 198 -4.74 12.63 -17.68
CA ALA A 198 -3.41 13.16 -18.01
C ALA A 198 -3.09 13.16 -19.52
N GLY A 199 -4.00 12.65 -20.36
CA GLY A 199 -3.86 12.58 -21.82
C GLY A 199 -3.12 11.35 -22.34
N GLN A 200 -2.78 10.39 -21.47
CA GLN A 200 -2.11 9.14 -21.86
C GLN A 200 -3.12 8.17 -22.51
N GLU A 201 -2.77 7.61 -23.67
CA GLU A 201 -3.51 6.46 -24.20
C GLU A 201 -3.32 5.27 -23.25
N SER A 202 -4.41 4.77 -22.68
CA SER A 202 -4.41 3.63 -21.77
C SER A 202 -5.03 2.39 -22.43
N ARG A 203 -4.47 1.21 -22.18
CA ARG A 203 -5.08 -0.08 -22.55
C ARG A 203 -5.16 -0.99 -21.33
N PHE A 204 -6.04 -1.98 -21.39
CA PHE A 204 -6.19 -3.00 -20.35
C PHE A 204 -5.84 -4.37 -20.91
N ILE A 205 -5.22 -5.23 -20.08
CA ILE A 205 -5.04 -6.65 -20.37
C ILE A 205 -4.87 -7.40 -19.04
N TYR A 206 -5.47 -8.59 -18.91
CA TYR A 206 -5.22 -9.44 -17.75
C TYR A 206 -3.80 -10.02 -17.78
N VAL A 207 -3.20 -10.26 -16.62
CA VAL A 207 -1.84 -10.83 -16.54
C VAL A 207 -1.77 -12.19 -17.23
N GLU A 208 -2.83 -12.99 -17.11
CA GLU A 208 -3.01 -14.31 -17.70
C GLU A 208 -3.11 -14.29 -19.23
N GLU A 209 -3.50 -13.14 -19.80
CA GLU A 209 -3.67 -12.94 -21.24
C GLU A 209 -2.40 -12.41 -21.94
N LEU A 210 -1.36 -12.05 -21.17
CA LEU A 210 -0.11 -11.55 -21.72
C LEU A 210 0.55 -12.61 -22.61
N GLY A 211 0.69 -12.28 -23.90
CA GLY A 211 1.36 -13.13 -24.88
C GLY A 211 2.88 -13.01 -24.83
N LEU A 212 3.57 -14.08 -25.26
CA LEU A 212 5.02 -14.07 -25.47
C LEU A 212 5.33 -14.12 -26.97
N GLY A 213 5.66 -12.96 -27.53
CA GLY A 213 6.02 -12.79 -28.93
C GLY A 213 7.43 -13.30 -29.27
N VAL A 214 7.71 -13.36 -30.58
CA VAL A 214 9.04 -13.75 -31.10
C VAL A 214 10.11 -12.81 -30.56
N GLY A 215 11.18 -13.40 -30.01
CA GLY A 215 12.29 -12.63 -29.41
C GLY A 215 12.10 -12.29 -27.93
N GLY A 216 11.05 -12.80 -27.30
CA GLY A 216 10.81 -12.68 -25.87
C GLY A 216 10.31 -11.30 -25.46
N VAL A 217 9.43 -10.71 -26.28
CA VAL A 217 8.70 -9.47 -25.99
C VAL A 217 7.28 -9.81 -25.56
N LEU A 218 6.72 -9.02 -24.65
CA LEU A 218 5.31 -9.19 -24.28
C LEU A 218 4.39 -8.59 -25.34
N THR A 219 3.25 -9.25 -25.59
CA THR A 219 2.25 -8.82 -26.56
C THR A 219 0.84 -8.84 -25.96
N ASP A 220 -0.04 -8.01 -26.50
CA ASP A 220 -1.48 -8.08 -26.23
C ASP A 220 -2.17 -9.15 -27.10
N LEU A 221 -3.49 -9.28 -26.96
CA LEU A 221 -4.33 -10.23 -27.70
C LEU A 221 -4.37 -9.97 -29.22
N ASP A 222 -3.97 -8.78 -29.67
CA ASP A 222 -3.89 -8.37 -31.07
C ASP A 222 -2.44 -8.40 -31.61
N ASP A 223 -1.53 -9.07 -30.91
CA ASP A 223 -0.09 -9.17 -31.21
C ASP A 223 0.66 -7.81 -31.19
N ASN A 224 0.11 -6.76 -30.57
CA ASN A 224 0.85 -5.52 -30.38
C ASN A 224 1.89 -5.69 -29.28
N VAL A 225 3.11 -5.19 -29.51
CA VAL A 225 4.18 -5.24 -28.50
C VAL A 225 3.86 -4.29 -27.35
N ILE A 226 3.87 -4.82 -26.12
CA ILE A 226 3.72 -4.05 -24.89
C ILE A 226 5.09 -3.45 -24.55
N ARG A 227 5.16 -2.12 -24.46
CA ARG A 227 6.41 -1.40 -24.14
C ARG A 227 6.43 -0.86 -22.72
N ARG A 228 5.26 -0.56 -22.16
CA ARG A 228 5.08 0.04 -20.84
C ARG A 228 3.80 -0.48 -20.23
N ALA A 229 3.85 -0.89 -18.97
CA ALA A 229 2.70 -1.44 -18.30
C ALA A 229 2.70 -1.13 -16.80
N PHE A 230 1.55 -0.68 -16.30
CA PHE A 230 1.23 -0.73 -14.89
C PHE A 230 0.75 -2.14 -14.54
N LYS A 231 1.11 -2.64 -13.36
CA LYS A 231 0.66 -3.96 -12.90
C LYS A 231 0.25 -3.93 -11.43
N LEU A 232 -0.98 -4.34 -11.16
CA LEU A 232 -1.44 -4.72 -9.84
C LEU A 232 -1.24 -6.24 -9.67
N TYR A 233 0.03 -6.65 -9.70
CA TYR A 233 0.44 -8.06 -9.65
C TYR A 233 1.85 -8.16 -9.04
N PRO A 234 2.06 -8.72 -7.85
CA PRO A 234 3.34 -8.62 -7.12
C PRO A 234 4.63 -8.90 -7.89
N LEU A 235 5.67 -8.08 -7.72
CA LEU A 235 6.98 -8.25 -8.38
C LEU A 235 7.62 -9.60 -8.04
N GLU A 236 7.48 -10.07 -6.80
CA GLU A 236 8.00 -11.36 -6.40
C GLU A 236 7.22 -12.53 -7.01
N TRP A 237 5.94 -12.36 -7.36
CA TRP A 237 5.20 -13.35 -8.14
C TRP A 237 5.73 -13.38 -9.56
N MET A 238 5.87 -12.22 -10.21
CA MET A 238 6.47 -12.13 -11.55
C MET A 238 7.87 -12.77 -11.60
N MET A 239 8.67 -12.61 -10.55
CA MET A 239 10.00 -13.20 -10.44
C MET A 239 9.99 -14.74 -10.27
N ARG A 240 8.89 -15.30 -9.77
CA ARG A 240 8.68 -16.74 -9.54
C ARG A 240 7.95 -17.44 -10.69
N ASP A 241 7.25 -16.68 -11.54
CA ASP A 241 6.59 -17.20 -12.73
C ASP A 241 7.56 -17.85 -13.71
N GLU A 242 7.05 -18.75 -14.55
CA GLU A 242 7.82 -19.44 -15.59
C GLU A 242 8.55 -18.46 -16.52
N ASN A 243 7.90 -17.33 -16.84
CA ASN A 243 8.45 -16.27 -17.69
C ASN A 243 9.24 -15.20 -16.92
N GLY A 244 9.33 -15.28 -15.59
CA GLY A 244 10.04 -14.32 -14.74
C GLY A 244 11.48 -13.98 -15.17
N PRO A 245 12.28 -14.94 -15.67
CA PRO A 245 13.63 -14.65 -16.15
C PRO A 245 13.72 -13.62 -17.29
N LEU A 246 12.61 -13.32 -17.98
CA LEU A 246 12.52 -12.27 -19.00
C LEU A 246 12.64 -10.85 -18.43
N LEU A 247 12.26 -10.63 -17.16
CA LEU A 247 12.41 -9.33 -16.48
C LEU A 247 13.85 -8.80 -16.52
N ARG A 248 14.83 -9.71 -16.57
CA ARG A 248 16.26 -9.36 -16.69
C ARG A 248 16.63 -8.65 -17.98
N HIS A 249 15.80 -8.75 -19.00
CA HIS A 249 16.05 -8.07 -20.27
C HIS A 249 15.53 -6.64 -20.28
N ARG A 250 14.72 -6.25 -19.28
CA ARG A 250 14.14 -4.89 -19.11
C ARG A 250 13.62 -4.33 -20.45
N ARG A 251 12.91 -5.17 -21.22
CA ARG A 251 12.37 -4.80 -22.54
C ARG A 251 11.15 -3.89 -22.43
N GLU A 252 10.40 -4.09 -21.36
CA GLU A 252 9.24 -3.33 -20.95
C GLU A 252 9.60 -2.42 -19.76
N GLN A 253 9.03 -1.21 -19.74
CA GLN A 253 9.03 -0.38 -18.54
C GLN A 253 7.83 -0.75 -17.67
N TRP A 254 8.09 -1.49 -16.60
CA TRP A 254 7.10 -1.81 -15.58
C TRP A 254 6.94 -0.65 -14.59
N VAL A 255 5.69 -0.36 -14.26
CA VAL A 255 5.30 0.50 -13.15
C VAL A 255 4.42 -0.35 -12.22
N GLU A 256 4.80 -0.64 -10.99
CA GLU A 256 6.00 -0.20 -10.30
C GLU A 256 7.31 -0.85 -10.80
N PRO A 257 8.46 -0.17 -10.62
CA PRO A 257 9.74 -0.59 -11.18
C PRO A 257 10.43 -1.66 -10.32
N LEU A 258 11.37 -2.42 -10.91
CA LEU A 258 12.03 -3.55 -10.24
C LEU A 258 12.73 -3.17 -8.93
N TRP A 259 13.23 -1.94 -8.79
CA TRP A 259 13.86 -1.49 -7.54
C TRP A 259 12.87 -1.46 -6.36
N LYS A 260 11.56 -1.37 -6.60
CA LYS A 260 10.53 -1.47 -5.54
C LYS A 260 10.38 -2.87 -4.96
N SER A 261 11.01 -3.91 -5.51
CA SER A 261 11.12 -5.21 -4.85
C SER A 261 11.84 -5.12 -3.49
N VAL A 262 12.69 -4.11 -3.29
CA VAL A 262 13.33 -3.85 -1.99
C VAL A 262 12.34 -3.24 -0.99
N LEU A 263 11.41 -2.39 -1.46
CA LEU A 263 10.48 -1.67 -0.59
C LEU A 263 9.25 -2.50 -0.21
N SER A 264 8.77 -3.33 -1.13
CA SER A 264 7.50 -4.07 -0.99
C SER A 264 7.69 -5.40 -0.26
N ASN A 265 8.52 -5.35 0.77
CA ASN A 265 9.11 -6.50 1.44
C ASN A 265 9.20 -6.18 2.93
N LYS A 266 8.63 -7.02 3.80
CA LYS A 266 8.62 -6.72 5.25
C LYS A 266 10.01 -6.77 5.89
N GLY A 267 11.01 -7.35 5.22
CA GLY A 267 12.44 -7.21 5.54
C GLY A 267 12.94 -5.77 5.55
N LEU A 268 12.21 -4.83 4.93
CA LEU A 268 12.42 -3.40 5.08
C LEU A 268 12.36 -2.95 6.54
N MET A 269 11.49 -3.53 7.38
CA MET A 269 11.32 -3.08 8.77
C MET A 269 12.59 -3.31 9.62
N PRO A 270 13.18 -4.53 9.67
CA PRO A 270 14.49 -4.72 10.29
C PRO A 270 15.60 -3.84 9.73
N LEU A 271 15.64 -3.61 8.41
CA LEU A 271 16.69 -2.78 7.78
C LEU A 271 16.55 -1.31 8.17
N LEU A 272 15.33 -0.76 8.16
CA LEU A 272 15.05 0.58 8.64
C LEU A 272 15.48 0.72 10.12
N TRP A 273 15.13 -0.23 10.97
CA TRP A 273 15.54 -0.21 12.37
C TRP A 273 17.05 -0.26 12.55
N ARG A 274 17.74 -1.10 11.76
CA ARG A 274 19.19 -1.25 11.79
C ARG A 274 19.92 0.02 11.35
N PHE A 275 19.46 0.66 10.28
CA PHE A 275 20.13 1.83 9.70
C PHE A 275 19.72 3.15 10.35
N PHE A 276 18.54 3.20 10.97
CA PHE A 276 17.98 4.38 11.63
C PHE A 276 17.51 4.03 13.05
N PRO A 277 18.42 3.57 13.93
CA PRO A 277 18.05 3.06 15.24
C PRO A 277 17.41 4.14 16.10
N ASN A 278 16.34 3.77 16.81
CA ASN A 278 15.57 4.65 17.71
C ASN A 278 14.83 5.80 17.01
N HIS A 279 14.63 5.72 15.69
CA HIS A 279 13.78 6.70 15.00
C HIS A 279 12.36 6.69 15.62
N PRO A 280 11.77 7.87 15.92
CA PRO A 280 10.52 7.97 16.66
C PRO A 280 9.34 7.26 15.99
N ASN A 281 9.35 7.13 14.66
CA ASN A 281 8.27 6.46 13.92
C ASN A 281 8.53 4.96 13.63
N LEU A 282 9.69 4.43 14.02
CA LEU A 282 10.00 3.01 13.82
C LEU A 282 9.70 2.18 15.08
N LEU A 283 9.47 0.89 14.85
CA LEU A 283 9.38 -0.15 15.87
C LEU A 283 10.65 -1.03 15.78
N PRO A 284 11.19 -1.50 16.92
CA PRO A 284 12.24 -2.50 16.90
C PRO A 284 11.86 -3.69 16.04
N ALA A 285 12.73 -4.07 15.10
CA ALA A 285 12.49 -5.17 14.18
C ALA A 285 13.79 -5.92 13.88
N TRP A 286 13.69 -7.22 13.62
CA TRP A 286 14.82 -8.11 13.36
C TRP A 286 14.42 -9.25 12.43
N PHE A 287 15.41 -9.80 11.72
CA PHE A 287 15.21 -11.00 10.91
C PHE A 287 15.17 -12.26 11.78
N ASP A 288 14.55 -13.32 11.29
CA ASP A 288 14.65 -14.61 11.94
C ASP A 288 16.10 -15.09 12.09
N GLY A 289 16.41 -15.68 13.23
CA GLY A 289 17.77 -16.04 13.63
C GLY A 289 18.63 -14.90 14.21
N GLU A 290 18.19 -13.64 14.16
CA GLU A 290 18.88 -12.53 14.83
C GLU A 290 18.47 -12.40 16.31
N THR A 291 19.32 -11.73 17.10
CA THR A 291 18.99 -11.41 18.50
C THR A 291 17.75 -10.51 18.54
N PRO A 292 16.73 -10.85 19.35
CA PRO A 292 15.55 -10.01 19.52
C PRO A 292 15.91 -8.58 19.91
N GLN A 293 15.24 -7.61 19.30
CA GLN A 293 15.49 -6.17 19.51
C GLN A 293 14.53 -5.55 20.54
N ILE A 294 13.82 -6.40 21.30
CA ILE A 294 12.87 -6.02 22.35
C ILE A 294 13.38 -6.45 23.73
N ALA A 295 12.89 -5.81 24.78
CA ALA A 295 13.18 -6.23 26.14
C ALA A 295 12.46 -7.54 26.49
N ALA A 296 13.02 -8.30 27.45
CA ALA A 296 12.36 -9.48 27.96
C ALA A 296 10.98 -9.13 28.55
N GLY A 297 9.94 -9.83 28.11
CA GLY A 297 8.57 -9.57 28.54
C GLY A 297 7.78 -8.62 27.63
N GLU A 298 8.38 -8.08 26.57
CA GLU A 298 7.66 -7.29 25.57
C GLU A 298 6.97 -8.20 24.54
N SER A 299 5.84 -7.71 24.00
CA SER A 299 5.08 -8.41 22.97
C SER A 299 5.66 -8.12 21.58
N TYR A 300 5.51 -9.05 20.65
CA TYR A 300 6.04 -8.92 19.29
C TYR A 300 5.14 -9.62 18.28
N VAL A 301 5.34 -9.28 17.01
CA VAL A 301 4.62 -9.82 15.87
C VAL A 301 5.62 -10.54 14.97
N ARG A 302 5.30 -11.76 14.56
CA ARG A 302 6.00 -12.48 13.48
C ARG A 302 5.22 -12.27 12.19
N LYS A 303 5.92 -11.91 11.11
CA LYS A 303 5.34 -11.66 9.80
C LYS A 303 6.20 -12.32 8.70
N PRO A 304 5.60 -13.05 7.74
CA PRO A 304 6.35 -13.52 6.57
C PRO A 304 6.73 -12.36 5.64
N ILE A 305 7.90 -12.41 5.04
CA ILE A 305 8.51 -11.28 4.32
C ILE A 305 7.65 -10.77 3.15
N PHE A 306 7.02 -11.67 2.39
CA PHE A 306 6.20 -11.35 1.22
C PHE A 306 4.69 -11.42 1.49
N SER A 307 4.26 -11.58 2.75
CA SER A 307 2.82 -11.70 3.02
C SER A 307 2.07 -10.41 2.72
N ARG A 308 0.77 -10.53 2.47
CA ARG A 308 -0.20 -9.43 2.26
C ARG A 308 -1.41 -9.63 3.17
N GLU A 309 -2.17 -8.56 3.41
CA GLU A 309 -3.49 -8.62 4.07
C GLU A 309 -3.51 -9.37 5.43
N GLY A 310 -2.40 -9.30 6.17
CA GLY A 310 -2.27 -10.00 7.45
C GLY A 310 -2.00 -11.51 7.34
N GLY A 311 -1.81 -12.07 6.15
CA GLY A 311 -1.56 -13.49 5.91
C GLY A 311 -0.40 -14.05 6.74
N ASN A 312 -0.68 -15.14 7.47
CA ASN A 312 0.23 -15.84 8.39
C ASN A 312 0.87 -14.96 9.48
N VAL A 313 0.31 -13.79 9.76
CA VAL A 313 0.75 -12.96 10.87
C VAL A 313 0.43 -13.64 12.19
N THR A 314 1.36 -13.59 13.14
CA THR A 314 1.18 -14.14 14.49
C THR A 314 1.62 -13.12 15.53
N ILE A 315 0.75 -12.82 16.50
CA ILE A 315 1.04 -11.92 17.62
C ILE A 315 1.41 -12.76 18.84
N PHE A 316 2.52 -12.43 19.49
CA PHE A 316 2.99 -13.07 20.71
C PHE A 316 2.98 -12.08 21.89
N ASN A 317 2.52 -12.54 23.05
CA ASN A 317 2.63 -11.77 24.29
C ASN A 317 4.04 -11.84 24.89
N GLY A 318 4.25 -11.12 26.00
CA GLY A 318 5.51 -11.10 26.74
C GLY A 318 5.98 -12.45 27.31
N GLN A 319 5.09 -13.46 27.34
CA GLN A 319 5.40 -14.84 27.74
C GLN A 319 5.62 -15.76 26.54
N GLN A 320 5.77 -15.20 25.32
CA GLN A 320 5.94 -15.94 24.05
C GLN A 320 4.76 -16.85 23.71
N GLN A 321 3.56 -16.53 24.21
CA GLN A 321 2.34 -17.25 23.88
C GLN A 321 1.63 -16.53 22.73
N VAL A 322 1.04 -17.30 21.82
CA VAL A 322 0.23 -16.77 20.71
C VAL A 322 -1.03 -16.11 21.28
N VAL A 323 -1.22 -14.84 20.93
CA VAL A 323 -2.41 -14.03 21.24
C VAL A 323 -3.40 -14.08 20.08
N GLU A 324 -2.90 -13.97 18.86
CA GLU A 324 -3.69 -13.91 17.63
C GLU A 324 -2.88 -14.57 16.51
N HIS A 325 -3.57 -15.25 15.60
CA HIS A 325 -2.99 -15.80 14.38
C HIS A 325 -3.98 -15.65 13.23
N ALA A 326 -3.50 -15.12 12.11
CA ALA A 326 -4.21 -15.16 10.84
C ALA A 326 -3.66 -16.30 9.98
N GLU A 327 -4.56 -17.03 9.30
CA GLU A 327 -4.20 -18.05 8.31
C GLU A 327 -3.62 -17.40 7.02
N GLY A 328 -3.16 -18.20 6.07
CA GLY A 328 -2.67 -17.73 4.76
C GLY A 328 -1.66 -18.67 4.10
N ASP A 329 -1.20 -18.31 2.90
CA ASP A 329 -0.36 -19.16 2.05
C ASP A 329 1.15 -18.83 2.11
N TYR A 330 1.56 -18.00 3.07
CA TYR A 330 2.94 -17.49 3.24
C TYR A 330 3.70 -18.18 4.39
N ALA A 331 3.21 -19.30 4.92
CA ALA A 331 3.80 -19.96 6.08
C ALA A 331 5.26 -20.43 5.87
N GLU A 332 5.63 -20.71 4.62
CA GLU A 332 6.97 -21.17 4.23
C GLU A 332 7.92 -20.02 3.84
N GLU A 333 7.43 -18.77 3.81
CA GLU A 333 8.27 -17.61 3.49
C GLU A 333 9.21 -17.29 4.67
N PRO A 334 10.39 -16.71 4.40
CA PRO A 334 11.26 -16.18 5.45
C PRO A 334 10.52 -15.17 6.34
N MET A 335 10.83 -15.18 7.63
CA MET A 335 10.09 -14.42 8.64
C MET A 335 10.89 -13.23 9.16
N ILE A 336 10.19 -12.16 9.51
CA ILE A 336 10.68 -11.07 10.35
C ILE A 336 9.88 -11.00 11.63
N TYR A 337 10.48 -10.34 12.62
CA TYR A 337 9.84 -10.02 13.88
C TYR A 337 9.88 -8.51 14.09
N GLN A 338 8.81 -7.98 14.67
CA GLN A 338 8.66 -6.57 14.96
C GLN A 338 8.01 -6.39 16.33
N ALA A 339 8.43 -5.40 17.11
CA ALA A 339 7.81 -5.07 18.38
C ALA A 339 6.31 -4.81 18.16
N PHE A 340 5.47 -5.36 19.04
CA PHE A 340 4.04 -5.18 18.93
C PHE A 340 3.64 -3.81 19.45
N GLN A 341 2.93 -3.05 18.63
CA GLN A 341 2.28 -1.81 19.00
C GLN A 341 0.78 -2.00 18.83
N PRO A 342 -0.03 -1.95 19.91
CA PRO A 342 -1.47 -2.13 19.81
C PRO A 342 -2.10 -1.01 18.96
N LEU A 343 -2.99 -1.40 18.06
CA LEU A 343 -3.83 -0.45 17.32
C LEU A 343 -4.79 0.28 18.29
N PRO A 344 -5.08 1.57 18.05
CA PRO A 344 -6.18 2.26 18.71
C PRO A 344 -7.46 1.43 18.66
N HIS A 345 -8.12 1.32 19.81
CA HIS A 345 -9.36 0.56 19.94
C HIS A 345 -10.52 1.52 20.23
N PHE A 346 -11.50 1.57 19.31
CA PHE A 346 -12.71 2.38 19.44
C PHE A 346 -13.95 1.50 19.35
N GLY A 347 -14.70 1.38 20.45
CA GLY A 347 -15.79 0.41 20.51
C GLY A 347 -15.21 -0.99 20.43
N ASP A 348 -15.62 -1.77 19.42
CA ASP A 348 -15.13 -3.12 19.14
C ASP A 348 -14.24 -3.15 17.89
N SER A 349 -13.51 -2.07 17.61
CA SER A 349 -12.80 -1.89 16.34
C SER A 349 -11.39 -1.35 16.53
N TYR A 350 -10.42 -2.03 15.92
CA TYR A 350 -9.01 -1.69 15.88
C TYR A 350 -8.70 -0.89 14.61
N THR A 351 -8.06 0.27 14.77
CA THR A 351 -7.93 1.26 13.70
C THR A 351 -6.51 1.39 13.20
N LEU A 352 -6.36 1.36 11.88
CA LEU A 352 -5.10 1.57 11.16
C LEU A 352 -5.23 2.76 10.20
N ILE A 353 -4.12 3.49 10.01
CA ILE A 353 -4.03 4.59 9.05
C ILE A 353 -3.17 4.13 7.88
N GLY A 354 -3.71 4.14 6.66
CA GLY A 354 -2.92 3.99 5.44
C GLY A 354 -2.56 5.37 4.89
N SER A 355 -1.29 5.76 4.93
CA SER A 355 -0.80 7.03 4.40
C SER A 355 -0.24 6.86 3.00
N TRP A 356 -0.73 7.66 2.06
CA TRP A 356 -0.46 7.52 0.63
C TRP A 356 0.69 8.40 0.18
N ILE A 357 1.52 7.82 -0.68
CA ILE A 357 2.60 8.47 -1.41
C ILE A 357 2.29 8.33 -2.89
N VAL A 358 2.44 9.42 -3.65
CA VAL A 358 2.49 9.40 -5.11
C VAL A 358 3.86 9.91 -5.52
N ASP A 359 4.59 9.08 -6.23
CA ASP A 359 6.02 9.20 -6.49
C ASP A 359 6.85 9.40 -5.21
N ASP A 360 7.26 10.64 -4.92
CA ASP A 360 8.06 11.02 -3.75
C ASP A 360 7.28 11.91 -2.74
N GLU A 361 5.98 12.13 -2.97
CA GLU A 361 5.17 13.06 -2.18
C GLU A 361 4.09 12.35 -1.37
N ALA A 362 4.08 12.59 -0.05
CA ALA A 362 2.95 12.24 0.80
C ALA A 362 1.74 13.10 0.41
N CYS A 363 0.59 12.48 0.13
CA CYS A 363 -0.52 13.19 -0.51
C CYS A 363 -1.91 12.85 -0.01
N GLY A 364 -2.08 11.85 0.85
CA GLY A 364 -3.38 11.57 1.43
C GLY A 364 -3.35 10.44 2.44
N MET A 365 -4.51 10.07 2.96
CA MET A 365 -4.65 8.92 3.84
C MET A 365 -6.01 8.24 3.70
N GLY A 366 -6.09 6.97 4.12
CA GLY A 366 -7.32 6.24 4.37
C GLY A 366 -7.31 5.63 5.76
N ILE A 367 -8.49 5.31 6.29
CA ILE A 367 -8.65 4.70 7.62
C ILE A 367 -9.30 3.32 7.45
N ARG A 368 -8.69 2.31 8.07
CA ARG A 368 -9.23 0.94 8.09
C ARG A 368 -9.59 0.54 9.53
N GLU A 369 -10.74 -0.11 9.71
CA GLU A 369 -11.11 -0.75 11.00
C GLU A 369 -11.37 -2.25 10.84
N ASP A 370 -10.87 -3.03 11.79
CA ASP A 370 -11.17 -4.46 11.92
C ASP A 370 -11.69 -4.79 13.33
N ASN A 371 -12.46 -5.86 13.49
CA ASN A 371 -12.86 -6.35 14.81
C ASN A 371 -11.81 -7.27 15.46
N THR A 372 -10.76 -7.62 14.74
CA THR A 372 -9.60 -8.40 15.19
C THR A 372 -8.33 -7.54 15.27
N LEU A 373 -7.30 -8.04 15.93
CA LEU A 373 -6.01 -7.35 16.07
C LEU A 373 -5.19 -7.27 14.77
N ILE A 374 -5.53 -8.09 13.77
CA ILE A 374 -4.84 -8.16 12.48
C ILE A 374 -5.81 -7.67 11.41
N THR A 375 -5.52 -6.51 10.83
CA THR A 375 -6.26 -5.97 9.69
C THR A 375 -6.15 -6.92 8.50
N LYS A 376 -7.27 -7.11 7.80
CA LYS A 376 -7.45 -8.01 6.67
C LYS A 376 -7.89 -7.23 5.44
N ASP A 377 -7.95 -7.90 4.31
CA ASP A 377 -8.46 -7.33 3.07
C ASP A 377 -9.90 -6.82 3.19
N THR A 378 -10.74 -7.54 3.93
CA THR A 378 -12.15 -7.17 4.18
C THR A 378 -12.35 -6.16 5.31
N SER A 379 -11.29 -5.64 5.92
CA SER A 379 -11.43 -4.65 6.99
C SER A 379 -12.16 -3.40 6.47
N ARG A 380 -13.07 -2.84 7.24
CA ARG A 380 -13.89 -1.71 6.80
C ARG A 380 -13.04 -0.50 6.45
N PHE A 381 -13.42 0.23 5.41
CA PHE A 381 -12.92 1.56 5.09
C PHE A 381 -13.81 2.64 5.74
N ILE A 382 -13.21 3.59 6.44
CA ILE A 382 -13.92 4.65 7.18
C ILE A 382 -13.44 6.02 6.68
N PRO A 383 -14.33 6.96 6.36
CA PRO A 383 -13.92 8.28 5.92
C PRO A 383 -13.27 9.12 7.03
N HIS A 384 -12.36 10.01 6.65
CA HIS A 384 -11.83 11.05 7.54
C HIS A 384 -12.14 12.46 7.04
N TYR A 385 -12.02 13.42 7.96
CA TYR A 385 -11.97 14.84 7.64
C TYR A 385 -11.11 15.59 8.66
N ILE A 386 -10.73 16.79 8.27
CA ILE A 386 -9.99 17.77 9.05
C ILE A 386 -10.98 18.83 9.52
N ALA A 387 -11.03 19.07 10.83
CA ALA A 387 -11.74 20.22 11.38
C ALA A 387 -11.24 20.57 12.80
N GLY A 388 -11.35 21.85 13.13
CA GLY A 388 -10.76 22.43 14.35
C GLY A 388 -9.24 22.46 14.27
#